data_AF-M0CBE3-F1
#
_entry.id   AF-M0CBE3-F1
#
_cell.length_a   1.000
_cell.length_b   1.000
_cell.length_c   1.000
_cell.angle_alpha   90.00
_cell.angle_beta   90.00
_cell.angle_gamma   90.00
#
_symmetry.space_group_name_H-M   'P 1'
#
loop_
_entity.id
_entity.type
_entity.pdbx_description
1 polymer ?
#
loop_
_entity_poly.entity_id
_entity_poly.type
_entity_poly.pdbx_seq_one_letter_code
_entity_poly.pdbx_strand_id
1 'polypeptide(L)'
;MVRSLRDHVLEPLSTATEIVDREHAEVEAERRAFARFGDRVAGIETETPSASEPGQRQMLVDTPSNRTERLRSAFRESVMSVDHYEERYGESLVEHVAAELTADVAAGFRRNSGAAFTEFYKSTLTSAVANAVDGRERLCDQLDGERSSLEASRRALDDLVENCGGPWSETATVGIEPELDEIAQQRQALVQRRDPVSGTDGHDLCDYVYGNADWTYPVLTAITRFRTAVV
;
A
#
# COMPACT_ATOMS: atom_id res chain seq x y z
N MET A 1 18.03 -27.95 14.50
CA MET A 1 17.01 -28.63 13.69
C MET A 1 17.44 -28.53 12.24
N VAL A 2 17.54 -29.65 11.53
CA VAL A 2 17.86 -29.65 10.09
C VAL A 2 16.58 -29.18 9.38
N ARG A 3 16.58 -27.99 8.76
CA ARG A 3 15.48 -27.56 7.88
C ARG A 3 15.38 -28.56 6.73
N SER A 4 14.17 -28.99 6.37
CA SER A 4 13.97 -29.79 5.16
C SER A 4 14.41 -28.96 3.93
N LEU A 5 14.84 -29.62 2.85
CA LEU A 5 15.10 -28.93 1.59
C LEU A 5 13.90 -28.07 1.16
N ARG A 6 12.69 -28.64 1.32
CA ARG A 6 11.42 -27.94 1.07
C ARG A 6 11.33 -26.64 1.86
N ASP A 7 11.63 -26.69 3.15
CA ASP A 7 11.62 -25.50 4.01
C ASP A 7 12.68 -24.48 3.59
N HIS A 8 13.89 -24.95 3.22
CA HIS A 8 14.97 -24.07 2.81
C HIS A 8 14.65 -23.31 1.51
N VAL A 9 14.09 -24.01 0.52
CA VAL A 9 13.72 -23.46 -0.80
C VAL A 9 12.51 -22.55 -0.70
N LEU A 10 11.46 -22.96 0.03
CA LEU A 10 10.17 -22.25 0.03
C LEU A 10 10.06 -21.14 1.06
N GLU A 11 10.97 -21.06 2.04
CA GLU A 11 10.92 -20.03 3.07
C GLU A 11 10.90 -18.59 2.52
N PRO A 12 11.70 -18.18 1.53
CA PRO A 12 11.61 -16.83 0.96
C PRO A 12 10.22 -16.51 0.42
N LEU A 13 9.55 -17.50 -0.19
CA LEU A 13 8.19 -17.34 -0.71
C LEU A 13 7.16 -17.27 0.41
N SER A 14 7.28 -18.09 1.46
CA SER A 14 6.40 -18.00 2.64
C SER A 14 6.48 -16.60 3.26
N THR A 15 7.70 -16.14 3.54
CA THR A 15 7.95 -14.83 4.15
C THR A 15 7.48 -13.70 3.24
N ALA A 16 7.72 -13.79 1.93
CA ALA A 16 7.22 -12.82 0.96
C ALA A 16 5.69 -12.72 0.99
N THR A 17 4.99 -13.85 0.99
CA THR A 17 3.52 -13.88 1.06
C THR A 17 3.02 -13.22 2.33
N GLU A 18 3.63 -13.51 3.49
CA GLU A 18 3.27 -12.87 4.76
C GLU A 18 3.49 -11.35 4.75
N ILE A 19 4.61 -10.88 4.16
CA ILE A 19 4.89 -9.45 4.01
C ILE A 19 3.83 -8.79 3.10
N VAL A 20 3.55 -9.37 1.94
CA VAL A 20 2.56 -8.85 0.97
C VAL A 20 1.16 -8.84 1.57
N ASP A 21 0.75 -9.90 2.28
CA ASP A 21 -0.57 -9.98 2.91
C ASP A 21 -0.75 -8.90 4.00
N ARG A 22 0.29 -8.67 4.81
CA ARG A 22 0.28 -7.60 5.80
C ARG A 22 0.23 -6.23 5.15
N GLU A 23 1.08 -5.98 4.17
CA GLU A 23 1.12 -4.71 3.43
C GLU A 23 -0.23 -4.42 2.77
N HIS A 24 -0.83 -5.42 2.11
CA HIS A 24 -2.15 -5.29 1.50
C HIS A 24 -3.22 -4.96 2.54
N ALA A 25 -3.22 -5.61 3.70
CA ALA A 25 -4.17 -5.34 4.76
C ALA A 25 -4.03 -3.90 5.30
N GLU A 26 -2.80 -3.40 5.43
CA GLU A 26 -2.49 -2.03 5.84
C GLU A 26 -3.01 -1.02 4.81
N VAL A 27 -2.60 -1.13 3.53
CA VAL A 27 -3.02 -0.23 2.44
C VAL A 27 -4.54 -0.23 2.25
N GLU A 28 -5.18 -1.39 2.33
CA GLU A 28 -6.64 -1.48 2.23
C GLU A 28 -7.36 -0.81 3.42
N ALA A 29 -6.81 -0.92 4.63
CA ALA A 29 -7.34 -0.22 5.80
C ALA A 29 -7.23 1.31 5.62
N GLU A 30 -6.11 1.78 5.09
CA GLU A 30 -5.92 3.20 4.75
C GLU A 30 -6.89 3.66 3.66
N ARG A 31 -7.05 2.90 2.57
CA ARG A 31 -7.98 3.22 1.48
C ARG A 31 -9.39 3.45 2.02
N ARG A 32 -9.87 2.55 2.89
CA ARG A 32 -11.16 2.70 3.56
C ARG A 32 -11.19 3.91 4.49
N ALA A 33 -10.09 4.24 5.16
CA ALA A 33 -10.00 5.41 6.02
C ALA A 33 -10.11 6.72 5.22
N PHE A 34 -9.38 6.84 4.11
CA PHE A 34 -9.48 7.99 3.20
C PHE A 34 -10.86 8.11 2.55
N ALA A 35 -11.49 6.99 2.16
CA ALA A 35 -12.85 7.01 1.65
C ALA A 35 -13.85 7.54 2.71
N ARG A 36 -13.79 7.03 3.94
CA ARG A 36 -14.60 7.54 5.07
C ARG A 36 -14.35 9.02 5.34
N PHE A 37 -13.09 9.46 5.23
CA PHE A 37 -12.73 10.86 5.39
C PHE A 37 -13.38 11.72 4.28
N GLY A 38 -13.32 11.28 3.02
CA GLY A 38 -13.96 11.93 1.89
C GLY A 38 -15.47 12.10 2.08
N ASP A 39 -16.15 11.04 2.51
CA ASP A 39 -17.60 11.08 2.80
C ASP A 39 -17.94 12.10 3.90
N ARG A 40 -17.13 12.16 4.96
CA ARG A 40 -17.29 13.14 6.04
C ARG A 40 -17.08 14.57 5.54
N VAL A 41 -16.05 14.81 4.74
CA VAL A 41 -15.75 16.13 4.15
C VAL A 41 -16.89 16.58 3.23
N ALA A 42 -17.44 15.68 2.42
CA ALA A 42 -18.57 15.97 1.54
C ALA A 42 -19.78 16.48 2.32
N GLY A 43 -20.00 15.97 3.54
CA GLY A 43 -21.06 16.41 4.45
C GLY A 43 -20.82 17.73 5.21
N ILE A 44 -19.63 18.35 5.12
CA ILE A 44 -19.35 19.64 5.77
C ILE A 44 -19.83 20.79 4.89
N GLU A 45 -20.71 21.64 5.41
CA GLU A 45 -21.16 22.85 4.72
C GLU A 45 -20.05 23.88 4.56
N THR A 46 -19.96 24.49 3.38
CA THR A 46 -18.96 25.51 3.05
C THR A 46 -19.45 26.91 3.41
N GLU A 47 -18.52 27.82 3.66
CA GLU A 47 -18.85 29.21 3.91
C GLU A 47 -19.38 29.82 2.61
N THR A 48 -20.68 30.06 2.55
CA THR A 48 -21.26 30.95 1.54
C THR A 48 -21.02 32.38 2.00
N PRO A 49 -20.48 33.28 1.15
CA PRO A 49 -20.44 34.69 1.47
C PRO A 49 -21.88 35.19 1.54
N SER A 50 -22.44 35.21 2.74
CA SER A 50 -23.80 35.68 2.97
C SER A 50 -23.80 37.19 2.75
N ALA A 51 -24.42 37.63 1.64
CA ALA A 51 -24.81 39.03 1.46
C ALA A 51 -25.77 39.36 2.61
N SER A 52 -25.24 40.00 3.64
CA SER A 52 -25.99 40.24 4.88
C SER A 52 -27.05 41.32 4.61
N GLU A 53 -28.32 40.92 4.55
CA GLU A 53 -29.43 41.86 4.73
C GLU A 53 -29.52 42.25 6.22
N PRO A 54 -29.62 43.55 6.55
CA PRO A 54 -29.63 43.99 7.93
C PRO A 54 -30.99 43.67 8.58
N GLY A 55 -31.03 42.71 9.52
CA GLY A 55 -32.18 42.59 10.42
C GLY A 55 -32.50 41.23 11.06
N GLN A 56 -31.88 40.11 10.67
CA GLN A 56 -32.22 38.81 11.24
C GLN A 56 -31.32 38.40 12.42
N ARG A 57 -31.98 38.09 13.56
CA ARG A 57 -31.36 37.42 14.71
C ARG A 57 -30.73 36.11 14.26
N GLN A 58 -29.41 36.04 14.31
CA GLN A 58 -28.61 34.86 14.02
C GLN A 58 -28.91 33.75 15.03
N MET A 59 -29.63 32.72 14.57
CA MET A 59 -29.53 31.36 15.11
C MET A 59 -28.08 30.90 14.96
N LEU A 60 -27.55 30.20 15.98
CA LEU A 60 -26.21 29.60 16.10
C LEU A 60 -25.51 29.41 14.74
N VAL A 61 -24.81 30.45 14.28
CA VAL A 61 -24.01 30.39 13.06
C VAL A 61 -22.81 29.52 13.37
N ASP A 62 -22.71 28.38 12.69
CA ASP A 62 -21.59 27.46 12.81
C ASP A 62 -20.31 28.22 12.41
N THR A 63 -19.58 28.75 13.40
CA THR A 63 -18.46 29.67 13.16
C THR A 63 -17.37 28.98 12.32
N PRO A 64 -16.60 29.74 11.51
CA PRO A 64 -15.48 29.22 10.72
C PRO A 64 -14.55 28.28 11.50
N SER A 65 -14.29 28.59 12.78
CA SER A 65 -13.45 27.77 13.66
C SER A 65 -14.03 26.38 13.95
N ASN A 66 -15.35 26.24 14.00
CA ASN A 66 -16.01 24.96 14.28
C ASN A 66 -15.96 24.02 13.07
N ARG A 67 -16.05 24.56 11.85
CA ARG A 67 -15.96 23.77 10.60
C ARG A 67 -14.54 23.21 10.40
N THR A 68 -13.53 24.02 10.63
CA THR A 68 -12.12 23.58 10.56
C THR A 68 -11.80 22.57 11.67
N GLU A 69 -12.36 22.69 12.88
CA GLU A 69 -12.16 21.67 13.91
C GLU A 69 -12.94 20.38 13.60
N ARG A 70 -14.12 20.44 12.98
CA ARG A 70 -14.84 19.26 12.47
C ARG A 70 -14.03 18.54 11.39
N LEU A 71 -13.40 19.28 10.47
CA LEU A 71 -12.50 18.72 9.47
C LEU A 71 -11.28 18.01 10.11
N ARG A 72 -10.62 18.66 11.08
CA ARG A 72 -9.49 18.09 11.82
C ARG A 72 -9.90 16.85 12.61
N SER A 73 -11.07 16.87 13.23
CA SER A 73 -11.61 15.72 13.97
C SER A 73 -11.93 14.57 13.03
N ALA A 74 -12.57 14.85 11.89
CA ALA A 74 -12.86 13.84 10.87
C ALA A 74 -11.60 13.14 10.36
N PHE A 75 -10.50 13.88 10.15
CA PHE A 75 -9.21 13.33 9.73
C PHE A 75 -8.57 12.46 10.82
N ARG A 76 -8.55 12.93 12.08
CA ARG A 76 -8.01 12.15 13.20
C ARG A 76 -8.78 10.85 13.42
N GLU A 77 -10.10 10.92 13.39
CA GLU A 77 -11.01 9.77 13.59
C GLU A 77 -11.13 8.86 12.36
N SER A 78 -10.34 9.07 11.31
CA SER A 78 -10.34 8.21 10.13
C SER A 78 -8.93 7.77 9.80
N VAL A 79 -8.13 8.67 9.23
CA VAL A 79 -6.79 8.38 8.72
C VAL A 79 -5.82 8.15 9.88
N MET A 80 -5.83 9.00 10.91
CA MET A 80 -4.94 8.79 12.07
C MET A 80 -5.41 7.70 13.04
N SER A 81 -6.60 7.13 12.84
CA SER A 81 -7.14 6.06 13.69
C SER A 81 -6.78 4.65 13.21
N VAL A 82 -6.00 4.53 12.14
CA VAL A 82 -5.55 3.23 11.66
C VAL A 82 -4.34 2.78 12.52
N ASP A 83 -4.43 1.59 13.11
CA ASP A 83 -3.62 1.12 14.25
C ASP A 83 -2.09 1.17 14.03
N HIS A 84 -1.59 1.24 12.80
CA HIS A 84 -0.16 1.32 12.49
C HIS A 84 0.44 2.73 12.53
N TYR A 85 -0.38 3.79 12.66
CA TYR A 85 0.13 5.17 12.65
C TYR A 85 0.75 5.62 13.98
N GLU A 86 0.26 5.14 15.12
CA GLU A 86 0.80 5.52 16.43
C GLU A 86 2.23 4.99 16.67
N GLU A 87 2.59 3.87 16.03
CA GLU A 87 3.87 3.18 16.29
C GLU A 87 4.97 3.55 15.27
N ARG A 88 4.63 4.06 14.07
CA ARG A 88 5.60 4.25 12.97
C ARG A 88 5.88 5.71 12.57
N TYR A 89 4.95 6.64 12.79
CA TYR A 89 5.10 8.04 12.38
C TYR A 89 4.61 8.99 13.48
N GLY A 90 5.51 9.40 14.37
CA GLY A 90 5.25 10.46 15.36
C GLY A 90 5.08 11.86 14.75
N GLU A 91 4.55 11.95 13.54
CA GLU A 91 4.42 13.18 12.75
C GLU A 91 3.20 14.00 13.18
N SER A 92 3.32 15.33 13.10
CA SER A 92 2.19 16.21 13.38
C SER A 92 1.12 16.07 12.28
N LEU A 93 -0.15 16.27 12.65
CA LEU A 93 -1.31 16.27 11.73
C LEU A 93 -1.05 17.02 10.40
N VAL A 94 -0.28 18.11 10.43
CA VAL A 94 -0.01 18.95 9.26
C VAL A 94 1.09 18.34 8.37
N GLU A 95 2.10 17.71 8.95
CA GLU A 95 3.15 17.00 8.19
C GLU A 95 2.54 15.79 7.47
N HIS A 96 1.70 15.03 8.17
CA HIS A 96 1.04 13.87 7.58
C HIS A 96 0.08 14.25 6.43
N VAL A 97 -0.74 15.30 6.60
CA VAL A 97 -1.58 15.81 5.51
C VAL A 97 -0.75 16.34 4.33
N ALA A 98 0.40 16.95 4.59
CA ALA A 98 1.28 17.46 3.54
C ALA A 98 1.95 16.33 2.75
N ALA A 99 2.32 15.24 3.43
CA ALA A 99 2.91 14.05 2.83
C ALA A 99 1.87 13.26 2.01
N GLU A 100 0.66 13.07 2.55
CA GLU A 100 -0.35 12.17 1.97
C GLU A 100 -1.30 12.82 0.96
N LEU A 101 -1.58 14.11 1.10
CA LEU A 101 -2.53 14.82 0.24
C LEU A 101 -1.82 15.86 -0.61
N THR A 102 -1.49 17.01 -0.03
CA THR A 102 -0.66 18.08 -0.63
C THR A 102 -0.33 19.13 0.43
N ALA A 103 0.74 19.90 0.18
CA ALA A 103 1.07 21.07 1.00
C ALA A 103 -0.05 22.15 1.01
N ASP A 104 -0.74 22.34 -0.11
CA ASP A 104 -1.84 23.31 -0.23
C ASP A 104 -3.05 22.93 0.63
N VAL A 105 -3.38 21.64 0.71
CA VAL A 105 -4.43 21.14 1.60
C VAL A 105 -4.00 21.27 3.07
N ALA A 106 -2.74 20.96 3.39
CA ALA A 106 -2.19 21.02 4.75
C ALA A 106 -2.25 22.44 5.36
N ALA A 107 -2.18 23.49 4.53
CA ALA A 107 -2.26 24.87 5.00
C ALA A 107 -3.58 25.18 5.73
N GLY A 108 -4.70 24.61 5.27
CA GLY A 108 -6.02 24.78 5.90
C GLY A 108 -6.22 23.95 7.18
N PHE A 109 -5.32 23.00 7.47
CA PHE A 109 -5.32 22.25 8.71
C PHE A 109 -4.60 22.97 9.86
N ARG A 110 -3.96 24.14 9.65
CA ARG A 110 -3.22 24.83 10.73
C ARG A 110 -4.19 25.48 11.72
N ARG A 111 -3.99 25.30 13.05
CA ARG A 111 -4.89 25.89 14.08
C ARG A 111 -5.07 27.41 13.98
N ASN A 112 -4.10 28.12 13.41
CA ASN A 112 -4.11 29.57 13.25
C ASN A 112 -4.37 30.02 11.80
N SER A 113 -4.77 29.12 10.90
CA SER A 113 -5.23 29.55 9.58
C SER A 113 -6.58 30.23 9.76
N GLY A 114 -6.62 31.55 9.73
CA GLY A 114 -7.86 32.33 9.61
C GLY A 114 -8.56 32.14 8.26
N ALA A 115 -8.29 31.04 7.57
CA ALA A 115 -8.81 30.69 6.27
C ALA A 115 -10.18 30.03 6.45
N ALA A 116 -11.18 30.62 5.79
CA ALA A 116 -12.53 30.09 5.69
C ALA A 116 -12.55 28.71 5.01
N PHE A 117 -13.44 27.81 5.46
CA PHE A 117 -13.71 26.56 4.74
C PHE A 117 -14.59 26.85 3.51
N THR A 118 -13.95 27.36 2.46
CA THR A 118 -14.60 27.77 1.21
C THR A 118 -14.94 26.59 0.31
N GLU A 119 -15.85 26.81 -0.65
CA GLU A 119 -16.16 25.82 -1.69
C GLU A 119 -14.92 25.42 -2.51
N PHE A 120 -14.05 26.40 -2.79
CA PHE A 120 -12.78 26.14 -3.47
C PHE A 120 -11.89 25.18 -2.67
N TYR A 121 -11.69 25.45 -1.37
CA TYR A 121 -10.87 24.59 -0.51
C TYR A 121 -11.48 23.19 -0.36
N LYS A 122 -12.82 23.09 -0.22
CA LYS A 122 -13.52 21.80 -0.18
C LYS A 122 -13.32 20.99 -1.47
N SER A 123 -13.41 21.64 -2.64
CA SER A 123 -13.18 20.99 -3.93
C SER A 123 -11.74 20.48 -4.07
N THR A 124 -10.74 21.30 -3.70
CA THR A 124 -9.33 20.90 -3.69
C THR A 124 -9.07 19.73 -2.74
N LEU A 125 -9.61 19.79 -1.52
CA LEU A 125 -9.48 18.71 -0.54
C LEU A 125 -10.15 17.41 -1.04
N THR A 126 -11.36 17.50 -1.58
CA THR A 126 -12.09 16.32 -2.09
C THR A 126 -11.34 15.67 -3.24
N SER A 127 -10.76 16.48 -4.15
CA SER A 127 -9.94 15.98 -5.25
C SER A 127 -8.67 15.30 -4.75
N ALA A 128 -8.00 15.88 -3.75
CA ALA A 128 -6.81 15.26 -3.15
C ALA A 128 -7.14 13.94 -2.45
N VAL A 129 -8.26 13.86 -1.72
CA VAL A 129 -8.72 12.62 -1.08
C VAL A 129 -9.06 11.55 -2.11
N ALA A 130 -9.75 11.91 -3.20
CA ALA A 130 -10.03 10.98 -4.30
C ALA A 130 -8.74 10.41 -4.90
N ASN A 131 -7.76 11.27 -5.20
CA ASN A 131 -6.46 10.83 -5.69
C ASN A 131 -5.73 9.88 -4.71
N ALA A 132 -5.83 10.14 -3.41
CA ALA A 132 -5.24 9.29 -2.37
C ALA A 132 -5.92 7.91 -2.28
N VAL A 133 -7.25 7.85 -2.49
CA VAL A 133 -8.00 6.59 -2.59
C VAL A 133 -7.60 5.83 -3.85
N ASP A 134 -7.59 6.49 -5.01
CA ASP A 134 -7.22 5.88 -6.30
C ASP A 134 -5.76 5.39 -6.32
N GLY A 135 -4.86 6.09 -5.63
CA GLY A 135 -3.47 5.65 -5.43
C GLY A 135 -3.38 4.34 -4.66
N ARG A 136 -4.12 4.23 -3.55
CA ARG A 136 -4.13 3.04 -2.70
C ARG A 136 -4.84 1.86 -3.36
N GLU A 137 -5.92 2.10 -4.09
CA GLU A 137 -6.59 1.06 -4.89
C GLU A 137 -5.64 0.45 -5.91
N ARG A 138 -4.89 1.30 -6.65
CA ARG A 138 -3.86 0.82 -7.59
C ARG A 138 -2.75 0.02 -6.91
N LEU A 139 -2.35 0.42 -5.69
CA LEU A 139 -1.34 -0.32 -4.92
C LEU A 139 -1.89 -1.69 -4.45
N CYS A 140 -3.14 -1.76 -3.99
CA CYS A 140 -3.80 -3.04 -3.68
C CYS A 140 -3.80 -3.98 -4.90
N ASP A 141 -4.18 -3.47 -6.08
CA ASP A 141 -4.16 -4.26 -7.33
C ASP A 141 -2.75 -4.80 -7.65
N GLN A 142 -1.71 -3.98 -7.41
CA GLN A 142 -0.32 -4.40 -7.59
C GLN A 142 0.08 -5.50 -6.59
N LEU A 143 -0.32 -5.37 -5.32
CA LEU A 143 -0.06 -6.35 -4.26
C LEU A 143 -0.81 -7.67 -4.51
N ASP A 144 -2.05 -7.63 -5.01
CA ASP A 144 -2.81 -8.82 -5.41
C ASP A 144 -2.14 -9.55 -6.57
N GLY A 145 -1.63 -8.80 -7.56
CA GLY A 145 -0.83 -9.36 -8.65
C GLY A 145 0.47 -9.99 -8.14
N GLU A 146 1.13 -9.36 -7.17
CA GLU A 146 2.35 -9.88 -6.55
C GLU A 146 2.07 -11.17 -5.77
N ARG A 147 1.03 -11.18 -4.93
CA ARG A 147 0.57 -12.37 -4.20
C ARG A 147 0.29 -13.53 -5.14
N SER A 148 -0.47 -13.27 -6.22
CA SER A 148 -0.80 -14.29 -7.22
C SER A 148 0.45 -14.86 -7.89
N SER A 149 1.44 -14.00 -8.20
CA SER A 149 2.74 -14.42 -8.72
C SER A 149 3.50 -15.29 -7.73
N LEU A 150 3.57 -14.90 -6.45
CA LEU A 150 4.25 -15.67 -5.41
C LEU A 150 3.62 -17.04 -5.22
N GLU A 151 2.29 -17.12 -5.17
CA GLU A 151 1.56 -18.38 -5.02
C GLU A 151 1.80 -19.31 -6.22
N ALA A 152 1.80 -18.78 -7.44
CA ALA A 152 2.10 -19.56 -8.64
C ALA A 152 3.53 -20.11 -8.62
N SER A 153 4.53 -19.27 -8.33
CA SER A 153 5.93 -19.69 -8.22
C SER A 153 6.14 -20.68 -7.08
N ARG A 154 5.45 -20.50 -5.95
CA ARG A 154 5.50 -21.43 -4.82
C ARG A 154 4.99 -22.81 -5.23
N ARG A 155 3.81 -22.91 -5.86
CA ARG A 155 3.26 -24.20 -6.32
C ARG A 155 4.24 -24.89 -7.27
N ALA A 156 4.75 -24.17 -8.27
CA ALA A 156 5.69 -24.74 -9.24
C ALA A 156 6.99 -25.26 -8.58
N LEU A 157 7.57 -24.50 -7.64
CA LEU A 157 8.77 -24.93 -6.92
C LEU A 157 8.48 -26.07 -5.93
N ASP A 158 7.30 -26.09 -5.32
CA ASP A 158 6.88 -27.14 -4.40
C ASP A 158 6.70 -28.48 -5.15
N ASP A 159 6.04 -28.45 -6.31
CA ASP A 159 5.88 -29.61 -7.21
C ASP A 159 7.26 -30.16 -7.62
N LEU A 160 8.20 -29.26 -7.96
CA LEU A 160 9.59 -29.63 -8.26
C LEU A 160 10.28 -30.29 -7.06
N VAL A 161 10.17 -29.73 -5.85
CA VAL A 161 10.77 -30.31 -4.64
C VAL A 161 10.16 -31.70 -4.36
N GLU A 162 8.85 -31.86 -4.50
CA GLU A 162 8.17 -33.15 -4.30
C GLU A 162 8.65 -34.21 -5.30
N ASN A 163 8.79 -33.84 -6.58
CA ASN A 163 9.35 -34.70 -7.62
C ASN A 163 10.82 -35.11 -7.34
N CYS A 164 11.57 -34.26 -6.63
CA CYS A 164 12.94 -34.54 -6.20
C CYS A 164 13.05 -35.37 -4.91
N GLY A 165 11.96 -35.58 -4.16
CA GLY A 165 11.95 -36.14 -2.81
C GLY A 165 12.16 -37.66 -2.67
N GLY A 166 12.52 -38.37 -3.75
CA GLY A 166 12.97 -39.78 -3.71
C GLY A 166 14.47 -39.91 -3.43
N PRO A 167 15.07 -41.13 -3.38
CA PRO A 167 16.53 -41.27 -3.26
C PRO A 167 17.19 -40.48 -4.38
N TRP A 168 17.99 -39.48 -4.02
CA TRP A 168 18.70 -38.60 -4.95
C TRP A 168 19.61 -39.45 -5.83
N SER A 169 19.12 -39.75 -7.02
CA SER A 169 19.91 -40.31 -8.10
C SER A 169 20.26 -39.16 -9.02
N GLU A 170 21.45 -39.19 -9.63
CA GLU A 170 21.83 -38.24 -10.69
C GLU A 170 20.78 -38.16 -11.81
N THR A 171 19.94 -39.18 -11.96
CA THR A 171 18.81 -39.20 -12.91
C THR A 171 17.59 -38.41 -12.47
N ALA A 172 17.37 -38.19 -11.16
CA ALA A 172 16.25 -37.40 -10.64
C ALA A 172 16.45 -35.89 -10.83
N THR A 173 17.69 -35.45 -11.05
CA THR A 173 18.05 -34.04 -11.26
C THR A 173 18.08 -33.65 -12.75
N VAL A 174 18.11 -34.64 -13.65
CA VAL A 174 18.04 -34.43 -15.11
C VAL A 174 16.64 -33.93 -15.48
N GLY A 175 16.56 -32.67 -15.90
CA GLY A 175 15.32 -32.05 -16.37
C GLY A 175 14.78 -30.93 -15.47
N ILE A 176 15.36 -30.70 -14.29
CA ILE A 176 14.91 -29.63 -13.38
C ILE A 176 15.34 -28.24 -13.86
N GLU A 177 16.57 -28.10 -14.37
CA GLU A 177 17.10 -26.81 -14.83
C GLU A 177 16.20 -26.05 -15.83
N PRO A 178 15.64 -26.67 -16.89
CA PRO A 178 14.73 -25.95 -17.78
C PRO A 178 13.45 -25.50 -17.08
N GLU A 179 12.92 -26.25 -16.11
CA GLU A 179 11.74 -25.84 -15.33
C GLU A 179 12.08 -24.66 -14.40
N LEU A 180 13.23 -24.68 -13.74
CA LEU A 180 13.72 -23.55 -12.93
C LEU A 180 13.97 -22.30 -13.77
N ASP A 181 14.56 -22.46 -14.97
CA ASP A 181 14.76 -21.36 -15.92
C ASP A 181 13.44 -20.79 -16.42
N GLU A 182 12.43 -21.63 -16.65
CA GLU A 182 11.10 -21.17 -17.03
C GLU A 182 10.47 -20.33 -15.91
N ILE A 183 10.51 -20.80 -14.66
CA ILE A 183 10.00 -20.02 -13.50
C ILE A 183 10.77 -18.69 -13.37
N ALA A 184 12.10 -18.72 -13.53
CA ALA A 184 12.92 -17.51 -13.48
C ALA A 184 12.53 -16.51 -14.58
N GLN A 185 12.39 -16.98 -15.83
CA GLN A 185 12.02 -16.15 -16.98
C GLN A 185 10.62 -15.56 -16.81
N GLN A 186 9.64 -16.35 -16.38
CA GLN A 186 8.29 -15.87 -16.10
C GLN A 186 8.32 -14.76 -15.04
N ARG A 187 9.09 -14.94 -13.96
CA ARG A 187 9.22 -13.93 -12.91
C ARG A 187 9.92 -12.66 -13.42
N GLN A 188 11.03 -12.80 -14.13
CA GLN A 188 11.75 -11.65 -14.68
C GLN A 188 10.90 -10.87 -15.68
N ALA A 189 10.14 -11.56 -16.54
CA ALA A 189 9.22 -10.92 -17.46
C ALA A 189 8.10 -10.16 -16.73
N LEU A 190 7.60 -10.69 -15.61
CA LEU A 190 6.59 -10.01 -14.80
C LEU A 190 7.14 -8.74 -14.14
N VAL A 191 8.35 -8.81 -13.57
CA VAL A 191 9.02 -7.64 -12.98
C VAL A 191 9.29 -6.58 -14.05
N GLN A 192 9.78 -6.96 -15.23
CA GLN A 192 10.09 -6.04 -16.34
C GLN A 192 8.85 -5.46 -17.04
N ARG A 193 7.72 -6.18 -17.07
CA ARG A 193 6.49 -5.71 -17.73
C ARG A 193 5.68 -4.73 -16.91
N ARG A 194 5.95 -4.60 -15.61
CA ARG A 194 5.38 -3.55 -14.77
C ARG A 194 6.07 -2.23 -15.14
N ASP A 195 5.62 -1.62 -16.23
CA ASP A 195 6.20 -0.41 -16.85
C ASP A 195 5.09 0.68 -16.98
N PRO A 196 5.41 1.93 -17.30
CA PRO A 196 5.74 3.07 -16.45
C PRO A 196 4.57 4.05 -16.23
N VAL A 197 3.36 3.69 -16.70
CA VAL A 197 2.18 4.58 -16.68
C VAL A 197 1.71 4.90 -15.25
N SER A 198 2.07 4.05 -14.29
CA SER A 198 1.78 4.20 -12.86
C SER A 198 2.90 4.87 -12.06
N GLY A 199 4.05 5.20 -12.69
CA GLY A 199 5.20 5.82 -12.02
C GLY A 199 5.98 4.91 -11.06
N THR A 200 5.72 3.60 -11.08
CA THR A 200 6.42 2.57 -10.31
C THR A 200 6.75 1.41 -11.24
N ASP A 201 8.04 1.17 -11.49
CA ASP A 201 8.54 -0.05 -12.14
C ASP A 201 8.23 -1.26 -11.23
N GLY A 202 8.13 -2.47 -11.77
CA GLY A 202 8.03 -3.69 -10.95
C GLY A 202 9.19 -3.86 -9.97
N HIS A 203 10.34 -3.26 -10.30
CA HIS A 203 11.46 -3.11 -9.37
C HIS A 203 11.13 -2.21 -8.18
N ASP A 204 10.47 -1.08 -8.40
CA ASP A 204 10.07 -0.16 -7.32
C ASP A 204 9.08 -0.82 -6.36
N LEU A 205 8.16 -1.65 -6.86
CA LEU A 205 7.28 -2.42 -5.97
C LEU A 205 8.07 -3.44 -5.14
N CYS A 206 9.03 -4.15 -5.74
CA CYS A 206 9.85 -5.10 -4.99
C CYS A 206 10.69 -4.40 -3.92
N ASP A 207 11.27 -3.24 -4.24
CA ASP A 207 12.03 -2.43 -3.28
C ASP A 207 11.13 -1.87 -2.17
N TYR A 208 9.91 -1.43 -2.51
CA TYR A 208 8.92 -0.96 -1.55
C TYR A 208 8.52 -2.06 -0.55
N VAL A 209 8.08 -3.23 -1.05
CA VAL A 209 7.55 -4.31 -0.20
C VAL A 209 8.66 -5.04 0.55
N TYR A 210 9.80 -5.30 -0.11
CA TYR A 210 10.84 -6.18 0.42
C TYR A 210 12.11 -5.46 0.85
N GLY A 211 12.16 -4.12 0.85
CA GLY A 211 13.38 -3.36 1.17
C GLY A 211 14.00 -3.61 2.56
N ASN A 212 13.24 -4.20 3.49
CA ASN A 212 13.72 -4.60 4.82
C ASN A 212 13.97 -6.12 4.97
N ALA A 213 13.74 -6.91 3.93
CA ALA A 213 14.02 -8.33 3.92
C ALA A 213 15.47 -8.61 3.50
N ASP A 214 15.95 -9.83 3.75
CA ASP A 214 17.29 -10.27 3.34
C ASP A 214 17.44 -10.42 1.80
N TRP A 215 16.36 -10.21 1.05
CA TRP A 215 16.29 -10.34 -0.39
C TRP A 215 15.25 -9.38 -0.97
N THR A 216 15.45 -8.97 -2.22
CA THR A 216 14.48 -8.14 -2.97
C THR A 216 13.62 -8.98 -3.92
N TYR A 217 14.11 -10.17 -4.33
CA TYR A 217 13.46 -11.01 -5.34
C TYR A 217 13.24 -12.44 -4.81
N PRO A 218 12.17 -12.69 -4.03
CA PRO A 218 11.98 -13.93 -3.27
C PRO A 218 12.00 -15.19 -4.14
N VAL A 219 11.35 -15.11 -5.31
CA VAL A 219 11.28 -16.22 -6.28
C VAL A 219 12.68 -16.56 -6.82
N LEU A 220 13.48 -15.55 -7.19
CA LEU A 220 14.83 -15.77 -7.71
C LEU A 220 15.78 -16.28 -6.61
N THR A 221 15.58 -15.83 -5.37
CA THR A 221 16.28 -16.37 -4.20
C THR A 221 15.93 -17.84 -3.97
N ALA A 222 14.64 -18.21 -4.05
CA ALA A 222 14.19 -19.59 -3.91
C ALA A 222 14.77 -20.50 -4.99
N ILE A 223 14.79 -20.06 -6.25
CA ILE A 223 15.41 -20.79 -7.37
C ILE A 223 16.91 -20.99 -7.13
N THR A 224 17.62 -19.95 -6.67
CA THR A 224 19.06 -20.04 -6.37
C THR A 224 19.34 -21.04 -5.25
N ARG A 225 18.51 -21.03 -4.19
CA ARG A 225 18.59 -22.00 -3.10
C ARG A 225 18.31 -23.43 -3.59
N PHE A 226 17.33 -23.60 -4.48
CA PHE A 226 17.03 -24.90 -5.10
C PHE A 226 18.26 -25.41 -5.85
N ARG A 227 18.83 -24.61 -6.76
CA ARG A 227 20.02 -24.99 -7.55
C ARG A 227 21.20 -25.39 -6.66
N THR A 228 21.48 -24.60 -5.63
CA THR A 228 22.61 -24.85 -4.74
C THR A 228 22.42 -26.11 -3.90
N ALA A 229 21.18 -26.47 -3.59
CA ALA A 229 20.92 -27.68 -2.84
C ALA A 229 21.02 -28.96 -3.68
N VAL A 230 20.82 -28.85 -5.00
CA VAL A 230 20.75 -29.98 -5.95
C VAL A 230 22.09 -30.28 -6.64
N VAL A 231 23.03 -29.34 -6.60
CA VAL A 231 24.45 -29.52 -7.01
C VAL A 231 25.25 -30.16 -5.89
#